data_AF-A0A6M2E5E0-F1
#
_entry.id   AF-A0A6M2E5E0-F1
#
_cell.length_a   1.000
_cell.length_b   1.000
_cell.length_c   1.000
_cell.angle_alpha   90.00
_cell.angle_beta   90.00
_cell.angle_gamma   90.00
#
_symmetry.space_group_name_H-M   'P 1'
#
loop_
_entity.id
_entity.type
_entity.pdbx_description
1 polymer ?
#
loop_
_entity_poly.entity_id
_entity_poly.type
_entity_poly.pdbx_seq_one_letter_code
_entity_poly.pdbx_strand_id
1 'polypeptide(L)'
;EIEEAQVLSSAKKDKKKRKTLGDLQAEGDFLIAPSDKAGSLNTSQWPLLLKNFDKLNVRTNHYVPMPHGNNPLKRELREYVRSGFINLDKPCNPSSHEVVAWVKRILKVEKTGHSGTLDPKVSGCLIVCIERTTRLAKSQQSAGKEYVAIFKLHQDP
;
A
#
# COMPACT_ATOMS: atom_id res chain seq x y z
N GLU A 1 -19.29 -63.22 -6.62
CA GLU A 1 -17.93 -63.31 -7.20
C GLU A 1 -17.28 -61.95 -7.07
N ILE A 2 -16.12 -61.91 -6.42
CA ILE A 2 -15.30 -60.73 -6.19
C ILE A 2 -14.07 -60.94 -7.07
N GLU A 3 -13.76 -59.99 -7.96
CA GLU A 3 -12.50 -59.89 -8.71
C GLU A 3 -12.23 -58.39 -8.90
N GLU A 4 -11.39 -57.81 -8.04
CA GLU A 4 -9.99 -57.41 -8.33
C GLU A 4 -9.86 -56.42 -9.49
N ALA A 5 -9.72 -55.12 -9.18
CA ALA A 5 -8.44 -54.44 -8.99
C ALA A 5 -7.83 -53.89 -10.29
N GLN A 6 -8.14 -52.62 -10.59
CA GLN A 6 -7.20 -51.75 -11.29
C GLN A 6 -6.96 -50.50 -10.46
N VAL A 7 -5.89 -50.59 -9.67
CA VAL A 7 -5.23 -49.46 -9.01
C VAL A 7 -4.58 -48.62 -10.12
N LEU A 8 -5.28 -47.57 -10.58
CA LEU A 8 -4.66 -46.52 -11.38
C LEU A 8 -4.19 -45.41 -10.45
N SER A 9 -2.88 -45.38 -10.31
CA SER A 9 -2.01 -44.42 -9.64
C SER A 9 -2.60 -43.02 -9.44
N SER A 10 -2.58 -42.62 -8.17
CA SER A 10 -2.75 -41.25 -7.71
C SER A 10 -1.81 -40.28 -8.44
N ALA A 11 -2.36 -39.53 -9.39
CA ALA A 11 -1.71 -38.34 -9.91
C ALA A 11 -1.52 -37.37 -8.74
N LYS A 12 -0.27 -37.23 -8.28
CA LYS A 12 0.16 -36.15 -7.40
C LYS A 12 -0.15 -34.83 -8.11
N LYS A 13 -1.31 -34.28 -7.83
CA LYS A 13 -1.71 -32.93 -8.24
C LYS A 13 -0.83 -31.98 -7.45
N ASP A 14 0.26 -31.51 -8.06
CA ASP A 14 1.10 -30.46 -7.53
C ASP A 14 0.20 -29.31 -7.05
N LYS A 15 0.10 -29.13 -5.73
CA LYS A 15 -0.57 -28.00 -5.11
C LYS A 15 0.22 -26.75 -5.45
N LYS A 16 0.02 -26.20 -6.65
CA LYS A 16 0.51 -24.88 -7.03
C LYS A 16 -0.11 -23.89 -6.05
N LYS A 17 0.68 -23.45 -5.06
CA LYS A 17 0.30 -22.49 -4.01
C LYS A 17 -0.44 -21.34 -4.69
N ARG A 18 -1.71 -21.12 -4.31
CA ARG A 18 -2.53 -20.02 -4.84
C ARG A 18 -1.82 -18.72 -4.49
N LYS A 19 -1.16 -18.09 -5.47
CA LYS A 19 -0.41 -16.83 -5.27
C LYS A 19 -1.37 -15.78 -4.71
N THR A 20 -0.92 -15.04 -3.70
CA THR A 20 -1.73 -13.93 -3.18
C THR A 20 -1.75 -12.80 -4.20
N LEU A 21 -2.74 -11.90 -4.11
CA LEU A 21 -2.83 -10.74 -5.01
C LEU A 21 -1.58 -9.85 -4.90
N GLY A 22 -0.97 -9.78 -3.71
CA GLY A 22 0.29 -9.07 -3.49
C GLY A 22 1.47 -9.69 -4.25
N ASP A 23 1.58 -11.02 -4.25
CA ASP A 23 2.66 -11.71 -4.97
C ASP A 23 2.56 -11.47 -6.49
N LEU A 24 1.34 -11.51 -7.03
CA LEU A 24 1.07 -11.21 -8.44
C LEU A 24 1.42 -9.75 -8.80
N GLN A 25 1.15 -8.83 -7.89
CA GLN A 25 1.46 -7.41 -8.07
C GLN A 25 2.95 -7.08 -7.89
N ALA A 26 3.72 -7.92 -7.21
CA ALA A 26 5.16 -7.76 -7.11
C ALA A 26 5.88 -8.24 -8.38
N GLU A 27 5.38 -9.30 -9.02
CA GLU A 27 6.00 -9.90 -10.20
C GLU A 27 5.78 -9.06 -11.48
N GLY A 28 4.58 -8.49 -11.68
CA GLY A 28 4.22 -7.80 -12.93
C GLY A 28 4.88 -6.42 -13.14
N ASP A 29 5.26 -6.08 -14.37
CA ASP A 29 5.86 -4.77 -14.70
C ASP A 29 4.84 -3.61 -14.80
N PHE A 30 3.55 -3.91 -15.00
CA PHE A 30 2.43 -2.96 -15.04
C PHE A 30 2.73 -1.66 -15.80
N LEU A 31 3.15 -1.80 -17.06
CA LEU A 31 3.39 -0.69 -17.97
C LEU A 31 2.24 -0.56 -18.96
N ILE A 32 1.88 0.69 -19.27
CA ILE A 32 0.97 1.00 -20.37
C ILE A 32 1.83 1.01 -21.63
N ALA A 33 1.46 0.25 -22.66
CA ALA A 33 2.14 0.27 -23.95
C ALA A 33 1.46 1.28 -24.88
N PRO A 34 2.22 2.02 -25.71
CA PRO A 34 1.60 2.84 -26.76
C PRO A 34 0.83 1.95 -27.73
N SER A 35 -0.35 2.40 -28.15
CA SER A 35 -1.19 1.66 -29.10
C SER A 35 -1.95 2.61 -30.00
N ASP A 36 -2.23 2.20 -31.24
CA ASP A 36 -3.02 3.00 -32.18
C ASP A 36 -4.54 2.78 -32.01
N LYS A 37 -4.94 1.69 -31.35
CA LYS A 37 -6.34 1.31 -31.10
C LYS A 37 -6.66 1.38 -29.63
N ALA A 38 -7.90 1.77 -29.30
CA ALA A 38 -8.41 1.67 -27.94
C ALA A 38 -8.58 0.18 -27.57
N GLY A 39 -7.55 -0.42 -26.97
CA GLY A 39 -7.60 -1.78 -26.44
C GLY A 39 -8.41 -1.85 -25.15
N SER A 40 -9.28 -2.85 -25.02
CA SER A 40 -9.92 -3.19 -23.75
C SER A 40 -8.91 -3.98 -22.91
N LEU A 41 -8.17 -3.28 -22.05
CA LEU A 41 -7.28 -3.92 -21.08
C LEU A 41 -8.07 -4.26 -19.81
N ASN A 42 -7.92 -5.48 -19.27
CA ASN A 42 -8.45 -5.79 -17.94
C ASN A 42 -7.43 -5.37 -16.87
N THR A 43 -7.65 -4.21 -16.26
CA THR A 43 -6.70 -3.62 -15.27
C THR A 43 -7.21 -3.66 -13.83
N SER A 44 -8.22 -4.50 -13.53
CA SER A 44 -8.83 -4.55 -12.20
C SER A 44 -7.89 -5.03 -11.08
N GLN A 45 -6.86 -5.81 -11.44
CA GLN A 45 -5.87 -6.36 -10.50
C GLN A 45 -4.55 -5.58 -10.47
N TRP A 46 -4.44 -4.49 -11.23
CA TRP A 46 -3.25 -3.66 -11.25
C TRP A 46 -3.05 -2.93 -9.90
N PRO A 47 -1.80 -2.62 -9.50
CA PRO A 47 -1.53 -2.07 -8.18
C PRO A 47 -1.83 -0.58 -8.06
N LEU A 48 -2.25 -0.17 -6.86
CA LEU A 48 -2.33 1.24 -6.44
C LEU A 48 -3.12 2.11 -7.41
N LEU A 49 -2.49 3.16 -7.94
CA LEU A 49 -3.08 4.15 -8.85
C LEU A 49 -3.39 3.60 -10.24
N LEU A 50 -2.80 2.46 -10.60
CA LEU A 50 -3.00 1.82 -11.90
C LEU A 50 -4.20 0.85 -11.90
N LYS A 51 -4.86 0.68 -10.76
CA LYS A 51 -6.07 -0.14 -10.64
C LYS A 51 -7.23 0.48 -11.42
N ASN A 52 -7.89 -0.31 -12.27
CA ASN A 52 -9.00 0.13 -13.11
C ASN A 52 -8.64 1.30 -14.05
N PHE A 53 -7.39 1.33 -14.54
CA PHE A 53 -6.93 2.26 -15.55
C PHE A 53 -7.82 2.26 -16.82
N ASP A 54 -8.42 1.12 -17.15
CA ASP A 54 -9.38 0.96 -18.26
C ASP A 54 -10.60 1.89 -18.18
N LYS A 55 -10.93 2.41 -16.99
CA LYS A 55 -12.05 3.33 -16.78
C LYS A 55 -11.70 4.81 -17.00
N LEU A 56 -10.43 5.13 -17.25
CA LEU A 56 -10.02 6.51 -17.52
C LEU A 56 -10.38 6.91 -18.96
N ASN A 57 -10.87 8.13 -19.12
CA ASN A 57 -11.14 8.68 -20.44
C ASN A 57 -9.82 8.88 -21.20
N VAL A 58 -9.68 8.19 -22.32
CA VAL A 58 -8.48 8.28 -23.17
C VAL A 58 -8.59 9.49 -24.08
N ARG A 59 -7.63 10.42 -23.96
CA ARG A 59 -7.45 11.51 -24.93
C ARG A 59 -6.60 11.10 -26.13
N THR A 60 -5.48 10.41 -25.87
CA THR A 60 -4.49 9.97 -26.87
C THR A 60 -3.88 8.64 -26.43
N ASN A 61 -3.81 7.64 -27.32
CA ASN A 61 -3.22 6.32 -27.02
C ASN A 61 -1.73 6.21 -27.43
N HIS A 62 -1.24 7.18 -28.20
CA HIS A 62 0.13 7.17 -28.72
C HIS A 62 1.03 8.10 -27.90
N TYR A 63 2.14 7.58 -27.39
CA TYR A 63 3.21 8.35 -26.77
C TYR A 63 4.55 7.59 -26.89
N VAL A 64 5.67 8.31 -26.75
CA VAL A 64 7.01 7.68 -26.73
C VAL A 64 7.37 7.36 -25.27
N PRO A 65 7.47 6.08 -24.88
CA PRO A 65 7.85 5.73 -23.52
C PRO A 65 9.31 6.12 -23.27
N MET A 66 9.55 6.88 -22.19
CA MET A 66 10.89 7.23 -21.76
C MET A 66 11.39 6.21 -20.73
N PRO A 67 12.70 5.91 -20.68
CA PRO A 67 13.26 4.91 -19.77
C PRO A 67 13.40 5.40 -18.31
N HIS A 68 12.93 6.60 -17.99
CA HIS A 68 13.13 7.22 -16.68
C HIS A 68 11.94 6.96 -15.75
N GLY A 69 12.24 6.65 -14.50
CA GLY A 69 11.23 6.40 -13.46
C GLY A 69 10.89 4.93 -13.31
N ASN A 70 10.16 4.61 -12.23
CA ASN A 70 9.79 3.24 -11.88
C ASN A 70 8.33 3.21 -11.44
N ASN A 71 7.67 2.08 -11.67
CA ASN A 71 6.39 1.82 -11.03
C ASN A 71 6.58 1.85 -9.48
N PRO A 72 5.55 2.19 -8.68
CA PRO A 72 5.75 2.39 -7.25
C PRO A 72 6.25 1.17 -6.48
N LEU A 73 5.92 -0.05 -6.93
CA LEU A 73 6.28 -1.30 -6.26
C LEU A 73 7.68 -1.83 -6.64
N LYS A 74 8.21 -1.45 -7.80
CA LYS A 74 9.56 -1.84 -8.31
C LYS A 74 10.57 -0.71 -8.18
N ARG A 75 10.34 0.24 -7.26
CA ARG A 75 11.36 1.22 -6.92
C ARG A 75 12.52 0.52 -6.20
N GLU A 76 13.73 0.97 -6.49
CA GLU A 76 14.90 0.67 -5.67
C GLU A 76 14.62 0.93 -4.19
N LEU A 77 15.15 0.09 -3.29
CA LEU A 77 14.82 0.13 -1.87
C LEU A 77 14.97 1.53 -1.26
N ARG A 78 16.06 2.24 -1.61
CA ARG A 78 16.29 3.60 -1.15
C ARG A 78 15.15 4.51 -1.59
N GLU A 79 14.82 4.54 -2.87
CA GLU A 79 13.78 5.39 -3.44
C GLU A 79 12.37 5.00 -2.93
N TYR A 80 12.14 3.71 -2.70
CA TYR A 80 10.91 3.20 -2.10
C TYR A 80 10.70 3.79 -0.69
N VAL A 81 11.74 3.75 0.16
CA VAL A 81 11.69 4.33 1.51
C VAL A 81 11.52 5.85 1.44
N ARG A 82 12.26 6.54 0.56
CA ARG A 82 12.17 8.01 0.39
C ARG A 82 10.79 8.51 -0.04
N SER A 83 10.05 7.68 -0.77
CA SER A 83 8.70 7.98 -1.25
C SER A 83 7.62 7.19 -0.50
N GLY A 84 7.95 6.68 0.70
CA GLY A 84 7.10 5.80 1.49
C GLY A 84 6.27 6.52 2.57
N PHE A 85 5.29 5.79 3.09
CA PHE A 85 4.53 6.11 4.29
C PHE A 85 4.42 4.86 5.16
N ILE A 86 4.30 5.05 6.47
CA ILE A 86 4.07 3.97 7.43
C ILE A 86 2.74 4.25 8.12
N ASN A 87 1.79 3.32 8.01
CA ASN A 87 0.60 3.32 8.83
C ASN A 87 0.97 2.72 10.20
N LEU A 88 1.36 3.59 11.13
CA LEU A 88 1.89 3.18 12.43
C LEU A 88 0.76 3.15 13.46
N ASP A 89 0.67 2.07 14.24
CA ASP A 89 -0.15 2.06 15.45
C ASP A 89 0.64 2.70 16.59
N LYS A 90 0.26 3.93 16.94
CA LYS A 90 0.96 4.72 17.95
C LYS A 90 0.71 4.08 19.32
N PRO A 91 1.75 3.78 20.10
CA PRO A 91 1.54 3.32 21.47
C PRO A 91 1.04 4.46 22.37
N CYS A 92 0.34 4.09 23.44
CA CYS A 92 0.01 5.02 24.52
C CYS A 92 1.28 5.46 25.26
N ASN A 93 1.26 6.70 25.75
CA ASN A 93 2.27 7.45 26.51
C ASN A 93 3.22 8.36 25.72
N PRO A 94 3.95 7.96 24.67
CA PRO A 94 4.81 8.89 23.97
C PRO A 94 3.97 9.89 23.14
N SER A 95 4.49 11.09 22.98
CA SER A 95 3.93 12.07 22.05
C SER A 95 4.10 11.59 20.60
N SER A 96 3.22 12.06 19.71
CA SER A 96 3.35 11.78 18.27
C SER A 96 4.70 12.23 17.70
N HIS A 97 5.25 13.32 18.20
CA HIS A 97 6.55 13.85 17.76
C HIS A 97 7.72 12.94 18.16
N GLU A 98 7.69 12.37 19.37
CA GLU A 98 8.72 11.43 19.83
C GLU A 98 8.71 10.14 18.99
N VAL A 99 7.53 9.59 18.72
CA VAL A 99 7.39 8.38 17.90
C VAL A 99 7.95 8.61 16.50
N VAL A 100 7.62 9.75 15.88
CA VAL A 100 8.15 10.14 14.56
C VAL A 100 9.67 10.34 14.59
N ALA A 101 10.23 10.87 15.69
CA ALA A 101 11.67 11.00 15.88
C ALA A 101 12.36 9.64 16.01
N TRP A 102 11.72 8.66 16.66
CA TRP A 102 12.23 7.29 16.70
C TRP A 102 12.24 6.65 15.32
N VAL A 103 11.15 6.78 14.55
CA VAL A 103 11.08 6.28 13.16
C VAL A 103 12.19 6.89 12.31
N LYS A 104 12.41 8.20 12.43
CA LYS A 104 13.51 8.91 11.74
C LYS A 104 14.88 8.30 12.08
N ARG A 105 15.13 8.03 13.36
CA ARG A 105 16.39 7.46 13.85
C ARG A 105 16.58 6.01 13.40
N ILE A 106 15.53 5.19 13.45
CA ILE A 106 15.55 3.78 13.05
C ILE A 106 15.86 3.66 11.55
N LEU A 107 15.16 4.43 10.73
CA LEU A 107 15.32 4.40 9.27
C LEU A 107 16.52 5.20 8.77
N LYS A 108 17.16 6.00 9.64
CA LYS A 108 18.28 6.90 9.30
C LYS A 108 17.97 7.83 8.12
N VAL A 109 16.76 8.38 8.12
CA VAL A 109 16.26 9.29 7.07
C VAL A 109 16.38 10.75 7.48
N GLU A 110 16.43 11.65 6.50
CA GLU A 110 16.65 13.08 6.75
C GLU A 110 15.41 13.78 7.31
N LYS A 111 14.22 13.42 6.81
CA LYS A 111 12.97 14.10 7.12
C LYS A 111 11.84 13.11 7.32
N THR A 112 11.04 13.35 8.36
CA THR A 112 9.79 12.65 8.63
C THR A 112 8.71 13.66 9.00
N GLY A 113 7.45 13.26 8.84
CA GLY A 113 6.28 14.03 9.27
C GLY A 113 5.12 13.09 9.60
N HIS A 114 4.02 13.61 10.16
CA HIS A 114 2.86 12.79 10.51
C HIS A 114 1.52 13.43 10.11
N SER A 115 0.48 12.60 10.02
CA SER A 115 -0.88 12.95 9.56
C SER A 115 -1.77 13.68 10.56
N GLY A 116 -1.24 14.07 11.72
CA GLY A 116 -2.00 14.70 12.81
C GLY A 116 -1.43 14.33 14.16
N THR A 117 -1.52 15.25 15.11
CA THR A 117 -1.01 15.02 16.47
C THR A 117 -2.04 14.23 17.26
N LEU A 118 -1.70 13.00 17.64
CA LEU A 118 -2.40 12.26 18.69
C LEU A 118 -1.79 12.63 20.05
N ASP A 119 -2.65 12.84 21.03
CA ASP A 119 -2.24 13.10 22.40
C ASP A 119 -1.44 11.91 22.97
N PRO A 120 -0.58 12.14 23.98
CA PRO A 120 0.20 11.09 24.62
C PRO A 120 -0.61 9.83 24.97
N LYS A 121 -1.80 10.00 25.55
CA LYS A 121 -2.66 8.90 26.01
C LYS A 121 -3.45 8.20 24.90
N VAL A 122 -3.42 8.71 23.67
CA VAL A 122 -4.17 8.17 22.53
C VAL A 122 -3.30 7.21 21.74
N SER A 123 -3.82 6.02 21.45
CA SER A 123 -3.22 5.05 20.52
C SER A 123 -3.90 5.09 19.15
N GLY A 124 -3.40 4.31 18.20
CA GLY A 124 -4.04 4.10 16.91
C GLY A 124 -3.28 4.71 15.73
N CYS A 125 -4.02 4.93 14.63
CA CYS A 125 -3.47 5.26 13.33
C CYS A 125 -2.72 6.61 13.32
N LEU A 126 -1.40 6.54 13.21
CA LEU A 126 -0.50 7.65 12.95
C LEU A 126 0.23 7.38 11.63
N ILE A 127 -0.19 8.03 10.55
CA ILE A 127 0.50 7.90 9.26
C ILE A 127 1.78 8.72 9.32
N VAL A 128 2.92 8.04 9.29
CA VAL A 128 4.25 8.64 9.27
C VAL A 128 4.72 8.76 7.83
N CYS A 129 4.88 9.98 7.35
CA CYS A 129 5.42 10.29 6.04
C CYS A 129 6.94 10.34 6.07
N ILE A 130 7.61 9.72 5.10
CA ILE A 130 9.08 9.69 4.99
C ILE A 130 9.51 10.60 3.82
N GLU A 131 10.56 11.40 4.03
CA GLU A 131 11.20 12.27 3.03
C GLU A 131 10.25 12.96 2.05
N ARG A 132 10.16 12.48 0.79
CA ARG A 132 9.38 13.11 -0.27
C ARG A 132 7.89 13.14 0.06
N THR A 133 7.41 12.11 0.75
CA THR A 133 6.01 11.97 1.17
C THR A 133 5.61 13.03 2.21
N THR A 134 6.57 13.69 2.88
CA THR A 134 6.25 14.77 3.84
C THR A 134 5.52 15.95 3.18
N ARG A 135 5.60 16.10 1.85
CA ARG A 135 4.79 17.06 1.07
C ARG A 135 3.28 16.81 1.19
N LEU A 136 2.88 15.57 1.46
CA LEU A 136 1.48 15.17 1.63
C LEU A 136 1.00 15.31 3.08
N ALA A 137 1.88 15.62 4.04
CA ALA A 137 1.50 15.67 5.46
C ALA A 137 0.35 16.66 5.71
N LYS A 138 0.37 17.82 5.05
CA LYS A 138 -0.67 18.85 5.18
C LYS A 138 -2.06 18.35 4.78
N SER A 139 -2.17 17.62 3.67
CA SER A 139 -3.48 17.08 3.23
C SER A 139 -3.96 15.97 4.17
N GLN A 140 -3.05 15.17 4.72
CA GLN A 140 -3.37 14.14 5.70
C GLN A 140 -3.83 14.72 7.05
N GLN A 141 -3.29 15.86 7.46
CA GLN A 141 -3.72 16.58 8.66
C GLN A 141 -5.15 17.09 8.54
N SER A 142 -5.53 17.61 7.37
CA SER A 142 -6.91 18.06 7.10
C SER A 142 -7.90 16.95 6.79
N ALA A 143 -7.44 15.72 6.58
CA ALA A 143 -8.33 14.60 6.28
C ALA A 143 -9.16 14.20 7.50
N GLY A 144 -10.42 13.80 7.25
CA GLY A 144 -11.33 13.29 8.27
C GLY A 144 -10.73 12.14 9.07
N LYS A 145 -11.09 12.06 10.36
CA LYS A 145 -10.55 11.09 11.31
C LYS A 145 -11.70 10.45 12.07
N GLU A 146 -11.53 9.17 12.39
CA GLU A 146 -12.48 8.39 13.16
C GLU A 146 -11.81 7.93 14.46
N TYR A 147 -12.56 7.97 15.56
CA TYR A 147 -12.07 7.61 16.89
C TYR A 147 -13.07 6.70 17.59
N VAL A 148 -12.53 5.72 18.32
CA VAL A 148 -13.27 4.99 19.34
C VAL A 148 -12.91 5.62 20.68
N ALA A 149 -13.91 6.11 21.42
CA ALA A 149 -13.71 6.85 22.65
C ALA A 149 -14.59 6.31 23.79
N ILE A 150 -14.07 6.40 25.00
CA ILE A 150 -14.81 6.14 26.24
C ILE A 150 -14.98 7.49 26.94
N PHE A 151 -16.22 7.92 27.12
CA PHE A 151 -16.54 9.11 27.92
C PHE A 151 -17.03 8.68 29.31
N LYS A 152 -16.70 9.48 30.33
CA LYS A 152 -17.14 9.25 31.71
C LYS A 152 -17.92 10.49 32.16
N LEU A 153 -19.19 10.29 32.53
CA LEU A 153 -20.00 11.34 33.13
C LEU A 153 -19.57 11.59 34.57
N HIS A 154 -19.68 12.83 35.04
CA HIS A 154 -19.31 13.19 36.41
C HIS A 154 -20.36 12.77 37.44
N GLN A 155 -21.61 12.63 37.01
CA GLN A 155 -22.77 12.17 37.78
C GLN A 155 -23.67 11.33 36.88
N ASP A 156 -24.56 10.54 37.50
CA ASP A 156 -25.58 9.78 36.77
C ASP A 156 -26.53 10.73 36.03
N PRO A 157 -27.00 10.35 34.83
CA PRO A 157 -27.86 11.17 33.98
C PRO A 157 -29.25 11.43 34.58
#